data_AF-A0A5C9EAN4-F1
#
_entry.id   AF-A0A5C9EAN4-F1
#
_cell.length_a   1.000
_cell.length_b   1.000
_cell.length_c   1.000
_cell.angle_alpha   90.00
_cell.angle_beta   90.00
_cell.angle_gamma   90.00
#
_symmetry.space_group_name_H-M   'P 1'
#
loop_
_entity.id
_entity.type
_entity.pdbx_description
1 polymer ?
#
loop_
_entity_poly.entity_id
_entity_poly.type
_entity_poly.pdbx_seq_one_letter_code
_entity_poly.pdbx_strand_id
1 'polypeptide(L)'
;MVINLGQNSWILILLTLLEILLILVPAFISSKVEQTSIRQEILEMGFDEKFQSYRDLSFKIFIGLLFGLAFYLFGGYINYFFKIILVENLFGSEFVEQAQEGTISTEPIDPDLLQILIILILNVFIVATCEEAFFRGFILNKLQDKVSNWVAILFSAICFSFYHVPPFLVPITTILTFFGYYFVFGIILGYIFKYLNASLLPGIIAHALFNGLLIIF
;
A
#
# COMPACT_ATOMS: atom_id res chain seq x y z
N MET A 1 9.13 -2.43 22.81
CA MET A 1 8.79 -3.83 22.51
C MET A 1 8.61 -3.90 21.02
N VAL A 2 9.48 -4.63 20.31
CA VAL A 2 9.39 -4.78 18.86
C VAL A 2 8.17 -5.66 18.56
N ILE A 3 7.24 -5.18 17.75
CA ILE A 3 6.09 -5.98 17.30
C ILE A 3 6.56 -6.77 16.09
N ASN A 4 6.72 -8.08 16.24
CA ASN A 4 7.11 -8.96 15.15
C ASN A 4 5.94 -9.89 14.79
N LEU A 5 5.16 -9.50 13.79
CA LEU A 5 4.03 -10.28 13.30
C LEU A 5 4.51 -11.47 12.44
N GLY A 6 5.67 -11.35 11.81
CA GLY A 6 6.28 -12.37 10.97
C GLY A 6 6.84 -13.58 11.72
N GLN A 7 7.02 -13.50 13.04
CA GLN A 7 7.51 -14.61 13.86
C GLN A 7 6.60 -15.84 13.82
N ASN A 8 5.29 -15.65 13.61
CA ASN A 8 4.34 -16.74 13.42
C ASN A 8 3.53 -16.50 12.14
N SER A 9 3.89 -17.20 11.07
CA SER A 9 3.24 -17.07 9.77
C SER A 9 1.73 -17.30 9.80
N TRP A 10 1.20 -18.15 10.69
CA TRP A 10 -0.25 -18.36 10.80
C TRP A 10 -0.95 -17.16 11.43
N ILE A 11 -0.32 -16.50 12.40
CA ILE A 11 -0.83 -15.24 12.97
C ILE A 11 -0.77 -14.15 11.90
N LEU A 12 0.35 -14.04 11.17
CA LEU A 12 0.47 -13.10 10.06
C LEU A 12 -0.66 -13.31 9.03
N ILE A 13 -0.86 -14.55 8.56
CA ILE A 13 -1.93 -14.94 7.63
C ILE A 13 -3.30 -14.51 8.15
N LEU A 14 -3.59 -14.77 9.43
CA LEU A 14 -4.87 -14.39 10.04
C LEU A 14 -5.05 -12.87 10.09
N LEU A 15 -4.02 -12.14 10.48
CA LEU A 15 -4.05 -10.68 10.56
C LEU A 15 -4.18 -10.04 9.17
N THR A 16 -3.55 -10.60 8.15
CA THR A 16 -3.68 -10.13 6.76
C THR A 16 -5.13 -10.15 6.28
N LEU A 17 -5.97 -11.07 6.76
CA LEU A 17 -7.40 -11.08 6.41
C LEU A 17 -8.15 -9.86 6.95
N LEU A 18 -7.63 -9.17 7.97
CA LEU A 18 -8.24 -7.95 8.50
C LEU A 18 -8.15 -6.77 7.54
N GLU A 19 -7.30 -6.83 6.51
CA GLU A 19 -7.23 -5.82 5.44
C GLU A 19 -8.55 -5.64 4.71
N ILE A 20 -9.42 -6.66 4.70
CA ILE A 20 -10.79 -6.57 4.15
C ILE A 20 -11.58 -5.41 4.81
N LEU A 21 -11.24 -5.05 6.05
CA LEU A 21 -11.85 -3.93 6.75
C LEU A 21 -11.56 -2.57 6.07
N LEU A 22 -10.46 -2.44 5.33
CA LEU A 22 -10.15 -1.24 4.51
C LEU A 22 -11.17 -1.02 3.39
N ILE A 23 -11.94 -2.03 3.00
CA ILE A 23 -13.07 -1.89 2.07
C ILE A 23 -14.37 -1.77 2.86
N LEU A 24 -14.64 -2.70 3.77
CA LEU A 24 -15.96 -2.82 4.41
C LEU A 24 -16.30 -1.64 5.32
N VAL A 25 -15.35 -1.16 6.12
CA VAL A 25 -15.59 -0.07 7.07
C VAL A 25 -15.86 1.26 6.36
N PRO A 26 -15.00 1.75 5.44
CA PRO A 26 -15.27 3.01 4.74
C PRO A 26 -16.50 2.93 3.84
N ALA A 27 -16.74 1.80 3.16
CA ALA A 27 -17.98 1.60 2.39
C ALA A 27 -19.22 1.68 3.29
N PHE A 28 -19.19 1.05 4.47
CA PHE A 28 -20.28 1.13 5.43
C PHE A 28 -20.51 2.56 5.92
N ILE A 29 -19.46 3.26 6.37
CA ILE A 29 -19.57 4.63 6.86
C ILE A 29 -20.09 5.56 5.75
N SER A 30 -19.50 5.48 4.55
CA SER A 30 -19.88 6.28 3.40
C SER A 30 -21.34 6.04 3.00
N SER A 31 -21.79 4.78 2.99
CA SER A 31 -23.19 4.45 2.68
C SER A 31 -24.20 5.13 3.62
N LYS A 32 -23.83 5.36 4.89
CA LYS A 32 -24.67 6.08 5.86
C LYS A 32 -24.65 7.59 5.66
N VAL A 33 -23.51 8.14 5.25
CA VAL A 33 -23.34 9.59 5.03
C VAL A 33 -23.97 10.01 3.70
N GLU A 34 -23.73 9.26 2.64
CA GLU A 34 -24.17 9.55 1.27
C GLU A 34 -25.55 8.97 0.94
N GLN A 35 -26.13 8.19 1.86
CA GLN A 35 -27.45 7.55 1.72
C GLN A 35 -27.54 6.59 0.52
N THR A 36 -26.42 5.95 0.19
CA THR A 36 -26.27 4.94 -0.86
C THR A 36 -26.25 3.53 -0.27
N SER A 37 -26.11 2.51 -1.11
CA SER A 37 -25.90 1.13 -0.64
C SER A 37 -24.41 0.83 -0.46
N ILE A 38 -24.03 -0.02 0.50
CA ILE A 38 -22.64 -0.49 0.69
C ILE A 38 -22.09 -1.07 -0.62
N ARG A 39 -22.92 -1.82 -1.37
CA ARG A 39 -22.52 -2.37 -2.66
C ARG A 39 -22.12 -1.27 -3.64
N GLN A 40 -22.88 -0.18 -3.71
CA GLN A 40 -22.55 0.95 -4.57
C GLN A 40 -21.21 1.58 -4.16
N GLU A 41 -21.00 1.84 -2.87
CA GLU A 41 -19.73 2.39 -2.39
C GLU A 41 -18.53 1.51 -2.74
N ILE A 42 -18.67 0.18 -2.62
CA ILE A 42 -17.61 -0.76 -3.03
C ILE A 42 -17.40 -0.66 -4.55
N LEU A 43 -18.45 -0.63 -5.37
CA LEU A 43 -18.28 -0.50 -6.81
C LEU A 43 -17.58 0.82 -7.18
N GLU A 44 -17.93 1.93 -6.53
CA GLU A 44 -17.29 3.24 -6.70
C GLU A 44 -15.81 3.27 -6.27
N MET A 45 -15.34 2.31 -5.47
CA MET A 45 -13.90 2.13 -5.22
C MET A 45 -13.15 1.61 -6.45
N GLY A 46 -13.83 1.22 -7.52
CA GLY A 46 -13.23 0.73 -8.77
C GLY A 46 -13.41 -0.78 -9.00
N PHE A 47 -14.26 -1.45 -8.21
CA PHE A 47 -14.58 -2.88 -8.40
C PHE A 47 -15.58 -3.15 -9.54
N ASP A 48 -16.18 -2.12 -10.13
CA ASP A 48 -17.02 -2.25 -11.33
C ASP A 48 -16.28 -1.98 -12.64
N GLU A 49 -14.94 -1.92 -12.60
CA GLU A 49 -14.11 -1.58 -13.74
C GLU A 49 -14.45 -2.45 -14.97
N LYS A 50 -14.67 -1.76 -16.10
CA LYS A 50 -14.84 -2.38 -17.41
C LYS A 50 -13.71 -1.98 -18.33
N PHE A 51 -12.99 -2.97 -18.85
CA PHE A 51 -11.94 -2.73 -19.84
C PHE A 51 -12.55 -2.46 -21.21
N GLN A 52 -12.07 -1.42 -21.88
CA GLN A 52 -12.60 -1.02 -23.19
C GLN A 52 -12.26 -2.03 -24.30
N SER A 53 -11.14 -2.74 -24.14
CA SER A 53 -10.67 -3.77 -25.07
C SER A 53 -9.64 -4.67 -24.40
N TYR A 54 -9.34 -5.81 -25.01
CA TYR A 54 -8.19 -6.65 -24.59
C TYR A 54 -6.87 -5.88 -24.60
N ARG A 55 -6.69 -4.92 -25.52
CA ARG A 55 -5.50 -4.08 -25.58
C ARG A 55 -5.38 -3.15 -24.37
N ASP A 56 -6.49 -2.58 -23.91
CA ASP A 56 -6.54 -1.76 -22.68
C ASP A 56 -6.15 -2.59 -21.46
N LEU A 57 -6.73 -3.78 -21.31
CA LEU A 57 -6.39 -4.72 -20.25
C LEU A 57 -4.90 -5.09 -20.28
N SER A 58 -4.39 -5.54 -21.44
CA SER A 58 -2.97 -5.91 -21.57
C SER A 58 -2.03 -4.75 -21.30
N PHE A 59 -2.38 -3.53 -21.71
CA PHE A 59 -1.60 -2.34 -21.42
C PHE A 59 -1.55 -2.05 -19.92
N LYS A 60 -2.69 -2.08 -19.23
CA LYS A 60 -2.78 -1.89 -17.78
C LYS A 60 -1.97 -2.94 -17.00
N ILE A 61 -2.06 -4.22 -17.41
CA ILE A 61 -1.25 -5.30 -16.84
C ILE A 61 0.25 -5.02 -17.06
N PHE A 62 0.65 -4.67 -18.28
CA PHE A 62 2.04 -4.37 -18.59
C PHE A 62 2.58 -3.21 -17.75
N ILE A 63 1.82 -2.13 -17.59
CA ILE A 63 2.22 -0.99 -16.76
C ILE A 63 2.34 -1.42 -15.30
N GLY A 64 1.41 -2.20 -14.77
CA GLY A 64 1.50 -2.75 -13.41
C GLY A 64 2.77 -3.58 -13.19
N LEU A 65 3.08 -4.51 -14.11
CA LEU A 65 4.30 -5.32 -14.05
C LEU A 65 5.57 -4.48 -14.14
N LEU A 66 5.59 -3.49 -15.04
CA LEU A 66 6.73 -2.58 -15.21
C LEU A 66 7.01 -1.79 -13.93
N PHE A 67 5.97 -1.22 -13.32
CA PHE A 67 6.12 -0.46 -12.07
C PHE A 67 6.42 -1.35 -10.88
N GLY A 68 5.84 -2.55 -10.78
CA GLY A 68 6.18 -3.50 -9.72
C GLY A 68 7.65 -3.94 -9.77
N LEU A 69 8.18 -4.19 -10.97
CA LEU A 69 9.61 -4.47 -11.15
C LEU A 69 10.47 -3.23 -10.82
N ALA A 70 10.05 -2.04 -11.26
CA ALA A 70 10.75 -0.81 -10.93
C ALA A 70 10.76 -0.55 -9.41
N PHE A 71 9.67 -0.82 -8.71
CA PHE A 71 9.57 -0.73 -7.26
C PHE A 71 10.57 -1.67 -6.57
N TYR A 72 10.67 -2.91 -7.03
CA TYR A 72 11.66 -3.85 -6.50
C TYR A 72 13.10 -3.37 -6.74
N LEU A 73 13.42 -2.94 -7.96
CA LEU A 73 14.78 -2.51 -8.32
C LEU A 73 15.19 -1.18 -7.67
N PHE A 74 14.26 -0.24 -7.50
CA PHE A 74 14.56 1.13 -7.03
C PHE A 74 14.17 1.38 -5.58
N GLY A 75 13.30 0.56 -4.97
CA GLY A 75 12.80 0.76 -3.62
C GLY A 75 13.90 0.80 -2.56
N GLY A 76 14.91 -0.07 -2.68
CA GLY A 76 16.08 -0.05 -1.81
C GLY A 76 16.83 1.29 -1.84
N TYR A 77 16.96 1.91 -3.02
CA TYR A 77 17.60 3.22 -3.16
C TYR A 77 16.76 4.37 -2.58
N ILE A 78 15.43 4.31 -2.73
CA ILE A 78 14.52 5.27 -2.10
C ILE A 78 14.63 5.17 -0.57
N ASN A 79 14.59 3.96 -0.03
CA ASN A 79 14.75 3.72 1.40
C ASN A 79 16.12 4.21 1.90
N TYR A 80 17.19 3.90 1.18
CA TYR A 80 18.53 4.36 1.49
C TYR A 80 18.63 5.89 1.50
N PHE A 81 18.03 6.57 0.52
CA PHE A 81 18.01 8.03 0.46
C PHE A 81 17.33 8.63 1.69
N PHE A 82 16.12 8.20 2.04
CA PHE A 82 15.43 8.76 3.21
C PHE A 82 16.11 8.39 4.53
N LYS A 83 16.48 7.12 4.70
CA LYS A 83 17.04 6.63 5.95
C LYS A 83 18.45 7.18 6.22
N ILE A 84 19.36 7.00 5.26
CA ILE A 84 20.79 7.29 5.44
C ILE A 84 21.09 8.73 5.02
N ILE A 85 20.71 9.13 3.80
CA ILE A 85 21.08 10.45 3.29
C ILE A 85 20.33 11.56 4.01
N LEU A 86 19.04 11.38 4.30
CA LEU A 86 18.23 12.42 4.93
C LEU A 86 18.23 12.30 6.45
N VAL A 87 17.71 11.21 7.02
CA VAL A 87 17.47 11.12 8.47
C VAL A 87 18.76 10.92 9.27
N GLU A 88 19.64 10.01 8.87
CA GLU A 88 20.90 9.79 9.60
C GLU A 88 21.77 11.05 9.63
N ASN A 89 21.88 11.79 8.51
CA ASN A 89 22.63 13.03 8.48
C ASN A 89 22.01 14.16 9.33
N LEU A 90 20.69 14.16 9.50
CA LEU A 90 19.98 15.19 10.28
C LEU A 90 19.92 14.86 11.78
N PHE A 91 19.78 13.59 12.13
CA PHE A 91 19.45 13.15 13.49
C PHE A 91 20.46 12.15 14.10
N GLY A 92 21.41 11.63 13.31
CA GLY A 92 22.44 10.69 13.74
C GLY A 92 22.06 9.22 13.57
N SER A 93 23.06 8.34 13.66
CA SER A 93 22.90 6.87 13.50
C SER A 93 22.06 6.23 14.59
N GLU A 94 22.16 6.70 15.84
CA GLU A 94 21.37 6.20 16.98
C GLU A 94 19.86 6.43 16.75
N PHE A 95 19.49 7.56 16.13
CA PHE A 95 18.09 7.84 15.79
C PHE A 95 17.54 6.83 14.78
N VAL A 96 18.33 6.48 13.77
CA VAL A 96 17.97 5.49 12.75
C VAL A 96 17.92 4.08 13.33
N GLU A 97 18.85 3.73 14.23
CA GLU A 97 18.84 2.44 14.93
C GLU A 97 17.54 2.27 15.74
N GLN A 98 17.18 3.26 16.55
CA GLN A 98 15.90 3.29 17.27
C GLN A 98 14.69 3.21 16.32
N ALA A 99 14.77 3.84 15.15
CA ALA A 99 13.72 3.77 14.14
C ALA A 99 13.55 2.36 13.57
N GLN A 100 14.65 1.65 13.33
CA GLN A 100 14.65 0.27 12.82
C GLN A 100 14.09 -0.69 13.87
N GLU A 101 14.51 -0.58 15.12
CA GLU A 101 13.97 -1.37 16.24
C GLU A 101 12.47 -1.10 16.48
N GLY A 102 12.01 0.11 16.19
CA GLY A 102 10.60 0.51 16.32
C GLY A 102 9.67 0.03 15.20
N THR A 103 10.19 -0.62 14.15
CA THR A 103 9.38 -1.13 13.03
C THR A 103 8.49 -2.30 13.46
N ILE A 104 7.34 -2.43 12.78
CA ILE A 104 6.50 -3.63 12.87
C ILE A 104 6.95 -4.58 11.76
N SER A 105 7.61 -5.68 12.11
CA SER A 105 8.05 -6.65 11.09
C SER A 105 6.88 -7.52 10.66
N THR A 106 6.62 -7.54 9.36
CA THR A 106 5.67 -8.43 8.67
C THR A 106 6.38 -9.46 7.79
N GLU A 107 7.72 -9.49 7.82
CA GLU A 107 8.52 -10.46 7.07
C GLU A 107 8.44 -11.83 7.76
N PRO A 108 7.92 -12.87 7.07
CA PRO A 108 7.77 -14.19 7.67
C PRO A 108 9.14 -14.82 7.97
N ILE A 109 9.32 -15.33 9.19
CA ILE A 109 10.56 -15.99 9.62
C ILE A 109 10.41 -17.50 9.43
N ASP A 110 11.31 -18.10 8.65
CA ASP A 110 11.33 -19.54 8.31
C ASP A 110 9.97 -20.13 7.87
N PRO A 111 9.25 -19.51 6.91
CA PRO A 111 7.97 -20.06 6.45
C PRO A 111 8.15 -21.34 5.64
N ASP A 112 7.25 -22.31 5.83
CA ASP A 112 7.19 -23.47 4.94
C ASP A 112 6.60 -23.11 3.55
N LEU A 113 6.73 -24.01 2.58
CA LEU A 113 6.26 -23.76 1.21
C LEU A 113 4.76 -23.44 1.14
N LEU A 114 3.94 -24.12 1.95
CA LEU A 114 2.49 -23.89 1.96
C LEU A 114 2.19 -22.49 2.49
N GLN A 115 2.88 -22.05 3.55
CA GLN A 115 2.75 -20.71 4.12
C GLN A 115 3.18 -19.64 3.11
N ILE A 116 4.30 -19.81 2.42
CA ILE A 116 4.75 -18.87 1.37
C ILE A 116 3.66 -18.74 0.29
N LEU A 117 3.13 -19.86 -0.21
CA LEU A 117 2.07 -19.83 -1.23
C LEU A 117 0.81 -19.10 -0.74
N ILE A 118 0.39 -19.35 0.50
CA ILE A 118 -0.75 -18.65 1.10
C ILE A 118 -0.47 -17.14 1.20
N ILE A 119 0.69 -16.75 1.71
CA ILE A 119 1.07 -15.34 1.88
C ILE A 119 1.11 -14.63 0.52
N LEU A 120 1.68 -15.25 -0.53
CA LEU A 120 1.71 -14.66 -1.87
C LEU A 120 0.31 -14.47 -2.47
N ILE A 121 -0.59 -15.44 -2.27
CA ILE A 121 -1.99 -15.34 -2.70
C ILE A 121 -2.69 -14.19 -1.94
N LEU A 122 -2.53 -14.13 -0.61
CA LEU A 122 -3.13 -13.07 0.20
C LEU A 122 -2.55 -11.70 -0.16
N ASN A 123 -1.28 -11.61 -0.53
CA ASN A 123 -0.68 -10.35 -0.94
C ASN A 123 -1.41 -9.75 -2.16
N VAL A 124 -1.70 -10.58 -3.16
CA VAL A 124 -2.37 -10.15 -4.38
C VAL A 124 -3.85 -9.83 -4.10
N PHE A 125 -4.58 -10.80 -3.55
CA PHE A 125 -6.04 -10.73 -3.47
C PHE A 125 -6.57 -9.96 -2.28
N ILE A 126 -5.78 -9.82 -1.21
CA ILE A 126 -6.19 -9.17 0.02
C ILE A 126 -5.40 -7.88 0.21
N VAL A 127 -4.07 -7.94 0.42
CA VAL A 127 -3.26 -6.75 0.77
C VAL A 127 -3.32 -5.70 -0.33
N ALA A 128 -2.75 -6.00 -1.51
CA ALA A 128 -2.68 -5.04 -2.61
C ALA A 128 -4.08 -4.61 -3.06
N THR A 129 -5.03 -5.53 -3.15
CA THR A 129 -6.40 -5.20 -3.56
C THR A 129 -7.10 -4.26 -2.58
N CYS A 130 -7.06 -4.54 -1.28
CA CYS A 130 -7.75 -3.75 -0.27
C CYS A 130 -7.09 -2.38 -0.06
N GLU A 131 -5.76 -2.33 -0.03
CA GLU A 131 -5.04 -1.06 0.10
C GLU A 131 -5.21 -0.17 -1.13
N GLU A 132 -5.07 -0.68 -2.35
CA GLU A 132 -5.31 0.12 -3.55
C GLU A 132 -6.76 0.61 -3.62
N ALA A 133 -7.74 -0.26 -3.31
CA ALA A 133 -9.15 0.13 -3.26
C ALA A 133 -9.40 1.23 -2.22
N PHE A 134 -8.79 1.16 -1.03
CA PHE A 134 -8.99 2.17 0.00
C PHE A 134 -8.29 3.49 -0.32
N PHE A 135 -6.98 3.47 -0.57
CA PHE A 135 -6.24 4.71 -0.73
C PHE A 135 -6.54 5.40 -2.07
N ARG A 136 -6.77 4.63 -3.14
CA ARG A 136 -6.95 5.19 -4.49
C ARG A 136 -8.44 5.21 -4.83
N GLY A 137 -9.07 4.04 -4.77
CA GLY A 137 -10.49 3.87 -5.05
C GLY A 137 -11.43 4.68 -4.16
N PHE A 138 -11.11 4.81 -2.87
CA PHE A 138 -11.95 5.54 -1.92
C PHE A 138 -11.42 6.94 -1.64
N ILE A 139 -10.24 7.08 -1.01
CA ILE A 139 -9.73 8.39 -0.56
C ILE A 139 -9.44 9.31 -1.74
N LEU A 140 -8.60 8.88 -2.68
CA LEU A 140 -8.20 9.72 -3.82
C LEU A 140 -9.42 10.02 -4.72
N ASN A 141 -10.21 9.00 -5.08
CA ASN A 141 -11.37 9.13 -5.95
C ASN A 141 -12.42 10.10 -5.38
N LYS A 142 -12.78 10.00 -4.08
CA LYS A 142 -13.76 10.92 -3.46
C LYS A 142 -13.26 12.36 -3.31
N LEU A 143 -11.94 12.59 -3.38
CA LEU A 143 -11.36 13.93 -3.33
C LEU A 143 -11.21 14.57 -4.72
N GLN A 144 -11.10 13.78 -5.79
CA GLN A 144 -10.70 14.30 -7.10
C GLN A 144 -11.64 15.35 -7.69
N ASP A 145 -12.94 15.31 -7.32
CA ASP A 145 -13.94 16.28 -7.79
C ASP A 145 -14.08 17.49 -6.85
N LYS A 146 -13.40 17.46 -5.69
CA LYS A 146 -13.48 18.48 -4.64
C LYS A 146 -12.24 19.37 -4.58
N VAL A 147 -11.08 18.85 -4.99
CA VAL A 147 -9.79 19.53 -4.92
C VAL A 147 -8.96 19.27 -6.17
N SER A 148 -7.84 19.99 -6.32
CA SER A 148 -6.95 19.74 -7.46
C SER A 148 -6.39 18.32 -7.45
N ASN A 149 -6.12 17.82 -8.66
CA ASN A 149 -5.56 16.48 -8.89
C ASN A 149 -4.35 16.15 -8.02
N TRP A 150 -3.40 17.09 -7.91
CA TRP A 150 -2.20 16.90 -7.10
C TRP A 150 -2.50 16.90 -5.60
N VAL A 151 -3.43 17.74 -5.15
CA VAL A 151 -3.83 17.75 -3.73
C VAL A 151 -4.47 16.42 -3.33
N ALA A 152 -5.32 15.84 -4.18
CA ALA A 152 -5.91 14.52 -3.93
C ALA A 152 -4.85 13.40 -3.87
N ILE A 153 -3.89 13.40 -4.80
CA ILE A 153 -2.77 12.44 -4.81
C ILE A 153 -1.92 12.57 -3.54
N LEU A 154 -1.50 13.79 -3.19
CA LEU A 154 -0.66 14.03 -2.02
C LEU A 154 -1.38 13.65 -0.73
N PHE A 155 -2.67 13.97 -0.61
CA PHE A 155 -3.45 13.59 0.57
C PHE A 155 -3.58 12.07 0.70
N SER A 156 -3.92 11.37 -0.38
CA SER A 156 -3.96 9.90 -0.42
C SER A 156 -2.61 9.29 -0.04
N ALA A 157 -1.50 9.82 -0.56
CA ALA A 157 -0.15 9.36 -0.25
C ALA A 157 0.24 9.61 1.23
N ILE A 158 -0.19 10.72 1.83
CA ILE A 158 0.00 10.98 3.27
C ILE A 158 -0.75 9.93 4.09
N CYS A 159 -2.01 9.65 3.75
CA CYS A 159 -2.80 8.61 4.42
C CYS A 159 -2.15 7.22 4.29
N PHE A 160 -1.67 6.88 3.09
CA PHE A 160 -0.94 5.64 2.82
C PHE A 160 0.34 5.55 3.65
N SER A 161 1.08 6.65 3.78
CA SER A 161 2.31 6.67 4.58
C SER A 161 2.03 6.46 6.06
N PHE A 162 1.05 7.16 6.63
CA PHE A 162 0.66 6.95 8.02
C PHE A 162 0.07 5.58 8.27
N TYR A 163 -0.54 4.92 7.28
CA TYR A 163 -0.94 3.52 7.42
C TYR A 163 0.25 2.60 7.67
N HIS A 164 1.37 2.85 6.96
CA HIS A 164 2.58 2.04 7.06
C HIS A 164 3.47 2.41 8.26
N VAL A 165 3.39 3.66 8.74
CA VAL A 165 4.02 4.10 9.99
C VAL A 165 2.94 4.59 10.96
N PRO A 166 2.09 3.69 11.47
CA PRO A 166 0.89 4.04 12.23
C PRO A 166 1.23 4.84 13.49
N PRO A 167 0.78 6.11 13.58
CA PRO A 167 0.95 6.89 14.79
C PRO A 167 0.41 6.13 16.00
N PHE A 168 1.04 6.31 17.16
CA PHE A 168 0.73 5.62 18.43
C PHE A 168 1.10 4.14 18.51
N LEU A 169 1.37 3.45 17.39
CA LEU A 169 1.85 2.07 17.38
C LEU A 169 3.37 1.98 17.19
N VAL A 170 3.96 2.91 16.44
CA VAL A 170 5.42 3.00 16.22
C VAL A 170 5.97 4.31 16.80
N PRO A 171 7.25 4.34 17.21
CA PRO A 171 7.86 5.56 17.73
C PRO A 171 8.01 6.63 16.64
N ILE A 172 8.13 7.89 17.07
CA ILE A 172 8.30 9.03 16.15
C ILE A 172 9.57 8.88 15.28
N THR A 173 10.60 8.19 15.79
CA THR A 173 11.83 7.87 15.05
C THR A 173 11.52 7.02 13.82
N THR A 174 10.71 5.96 13.96
CA THR A 174 10.23 5.12 12.85
C THR A 174 9.40 5.92 11.85
N ILE A 175 8.48 6.76 12.33
CA ILE A 175 7.66 7.61 11.46
C ILE A 175 8.56 8.52 10.60
N LEU A 176 9.43 9.32 11.22
CA LEU A 176 10.28 10.26 10.48
C LEU A 176 11.26 9.57 9.54
N THR A 177 11.69 8.35 9.86
CA THR A 177 12.62 7.56 9.04
C THR A 177 11.97 6.99 7.78
N PHE A 178 10.79 6.39 7.91
CA PHE A 178 10.19 5.64 6.81
C PHE A 178 9.01 6.34 6.12
N PHE A 179 8.49 7.44 6.67
CA PHE A 179 7.37 8.17 6.06
C PHE A 179 7.68 8.58 4.61
N GLY A 180 8.86 9.15 4.36
CA GLY A 180 9.26 9.59 3.03
C GLY A 180 9.32 8.45 2.01
N TYR A 181 9.76 7.26 2.44
CA TYR A 181 9.77 6.06 1.62
C TYR A 181 8.34 5.70 1.17
N TYR A 182 7.42 5.45 2.10
CA TYR A 182 6.03 5.10 1.76
C TYR A 182 5.30 6.21 1.01
N PHE A 183 5.61 7.47 1.29
CA PHE A 183 5.02 8.63 0.64
C PHE A 183 5.33 8.67 -0.86
N VAL A 184 6.56 8.35 -1.26
CA VAL A 184 6.95 8.27 -2.67
C VAL A 184 6.17 7.16 -3.39
N PHE A 185 6.05 5.97 -2.80
CA PHE A 185 5.22 4.90 -3.37
C PHE A 185 3.75 5.31 -3.49
N GLY A 186 3.21 5.94 -2.45
CA GLY A 186 1.85 6.47 -2.42
C GLY A 186 1.59 7.45 -3.57
N ILE A 187 2.52 8.39 -3.82
CA ILE A 187 2.43 9.33 -4.96
C ILE A 187 2.44 8.59 -6.29
N ILE A 188 3.39 7.67 -6.49
CA ILE A 188 3.53 6.97 -7.79
C ILE A 188 2.28 6.16 -8.09
N LEU A 189 1.78 5.38 -7.13
CA LEU A 189 0.56 4.59 -7.28
C LEU A 189 -0.68 5.48 -7.46
N GLY A 190 -0.78 6.60 -6.75
CA GLY A 190 -1.85 7.59 -6.96
C GLY A 190 -1.82 8.21 -8.36
N TYR A 191 -0.62 8.47 -8.89
CA TYR A 191 -0.43 8.93 -10.27
C TYR A 191 -0.85 7.85 -11.27
N ILE A 192 -0.38 6.60 -11.10
CA ILE A 192 -0.77 5.47 -11.96
C ILE A 192 -2.30 5.32 -12.01
N PHE A 193 -2.97 5.27 -10.86
CA PHE A 193 -4.42 5.15 -10.76
C PHE A 193 -5.11 6.25 -11.58
N LYS A 194 -4.71 7.50 -11.37
CA LYS A 194 -5.36 8.65 -11.99
C LYS A 194 -5.17 8.69 -13.51
N TYR A 195 -3.95 8.47 -13.97
CA TYR A 195 -3.61 8.57 -15.40
C TYR A 195 -4.01 7.33 -16.20
N LEU A 196 -4.42 6.25 -15.54
CA LEU A 196 -4.96 5.03 -16.16
C LEU A 196 -6.47 4.91 -15.95
N ASN A 197 -7.18 6.04 -16.01
CA ASN A 197 -8.64 6.14 -15.97
C ASN A 197 -9.25 5.59 -14.67
N ALA A 198 -8.67 5.92 -13.51
CA ALA A 198 -9.11 5.46 -12.20
C ALA A 198 -9.17 3.91 -12.09
N SER A 199 -8.27 3.23 -12.79
CA SER A 199 -8.13 1.77 -12.74
C SER A 199 -7.29 1.35 -11.54
N LEU A 200 -7.82 0.43 -10.74
CA LEU A 200 -7.07 -0.19 -9.64
C LEU A 200 -6.05 -1.22 -10.16
N LEU A 201 -6.34 -1.88 -11.29
CA LEU A 201 -5.61 -3.06 -11.75
C LEU A 201 -4.08 -2.82 -11.86
N PRO A 202 -3.57 -1.75 -12.50
CA PRO A 202 -2.14 -1.50 -12.59
C PRO A 202 -1.49 -1.32 -11.20
N GLY A 203 -2.17 -0.63 -10.29
CA GLY A 203 -1.69 -0.41 -8.92
C GLY A 203 -1.62 -1.72 -8.14
N ILE A 204 -2.68 -2.54 -8.22
CA ILE A 204 -2.75 -3.85 -7.55
C ILE A 204 -1.61 -4.76 -8.04
N ILE A 205 -1.39 -4.82 -9.35
CA ILE A 205 -0.31 -5.64 -9.93
C ILE A 205 1.07 -5.12 -9.49
N ALA A 206 1.29 -3.81 -9.55
CA ALA A 206 2.57 -3.22 -9.16
C ALA A 206 2.89 -3.49 -7.69
N HIS A 207 1.91 -3.26 -6.81
CA HIS A 207 2.04 -3.45 -5.38
C HIS A 207 2.22 -4.94 -5.03
N ALA A 208 1.37 -5.82 -5.55
CA ALA A 208 1.46 -7.26 -5.29
C ALA A 208 2.77 -7.87 -5.80
N LEU A 209 3.22 -7.47 -7.00
CA LEU A 209 4.49 -7.92 -7.55
C LEU A 209 5.66 -7.45 -6.69
N PHE A 210 5.66 -6.17 -6.28
CA PHE A 210 6.72 -5.63 -5.44
C PHE A 210 6.82 -6.40 -4.12
N ASN A 211 5.71 -6.56 -3.40
CA ASN A 211 5.73 -7.27 -2.12
C ASN A 211 6.09 -8.76 -2.29
N GLY A 212 5.58 -9.40 -3.35
CA GLY A 212 5.90 -10.80 -3.65
C GLY A 212 7.38 -11.00 -3.93
N LEU A 213 8.03 -10.08 -4.66
CA LEU A 213 9.46 -10.13 -4.92
C LEU A 213 10.28 -9.95 -3.63
N LEU A 214 9.87 -9.04 -2.73
CA LEU A 214 10.52 -8.87 -1.42
C LEU A 214 10.44 -10.11 -0.52
N ILE A 215 9.39 -10.92 -0.65
CA ILE A 215 9.26 -12.17 0.10
C ILE A 215 10.19 -13.27 -0.45
N ILE A 216 10.45 -13.24 -1.76
CA ILE A 216 11.19 -14.31 -2.45
C ILE A 216 12.69 -14.04 -2.50
N PHE A 217 13.12 -12.78 -2.58
CA PHE A 217 14.49 -12.35 -2.85
C PHE A 217 14.96 -11.26 -1.90
#